data_AF-A0A154IAA1-F1
#
_entry.id   AF-A0A154IAA1-F1
#
_cell.length_a   1.000
_cell.length_b   1.000
_cell.length_c   1.000
_cell.angle_alpha   90.00
_cell.angle_beta   90.00
_cell.angle_gamma   90.00
#
_symmetry.space_group_name_H-M   'P 1'
#
loop_
_entity.id
_entity.type
_entity.pdbx_description
1 polymer ?
#
loop_
_entity_poly.entity_id
_entity_poly.type
_entity_poly.pdbx_seq_one_letter_code
_entity_poly.pdbx_strand_id
1 'polypeptide(L)'
;MTYVASPSYDRIDASRASNLRQCLETARRRLDETSHNSETEKIETLVASAVEAGWEEDEVREALSAGDEQGNKMPEHKPPVPTIGVVPSSSF
;
A
#
# COMPACT_ATOMS: atom_id res chain seq x y z
N MET A 1 -0.90 -14.33 -6.04
CA MET A 1 -0.73 -13.75 -4.69
C MET A 1 -1.35 -12.38 -4.74
N THR A 2 -2.46 -12.17 -4.03
CA THR A 2 -3.17 -10.89 -4.02
C THR A 2 -2.45 -9.91 -3.10
N TYR A 3 -1.87 -8.86 -3.67
CA TYR A 3 -1.19 -7.80 -2.91
C TYR A 3 -2.16 -6.75 -2.35
N VAL A 4 -3.34 -6.63 -2.97
CA VAL A 4 -4.36 -5.63 -2.65
C VAL A 4 -5.46 -6.28 -1.83
N ALA A 5 -5.88 -5.63 -0.76
CA ALA A 5 -6.99 -6.12 0.08
C ALA A 5 -8.33 -5.97 -0.66
N SER A 6 -9.27 -6.87 -0.37
CA SER A 6 -10.63 -6.77 -0.93
C SER A 6 -11.37 -5.52 -0.45
N PRO A 7 -12.33 -5.01 -1.26
CA PRO A 7 -13.11 -3.86 -0.87
C PRO A 7 -13.88 -4.10 0.42
N SER A 8 -13.74 -3.18 1.37
CA SER A 8 -14.46 -3.22 2.67
C SER A 8 -15.64 -2.24 2.71
N TYR A 9 -15.72 -1.32 1.74
CA TYR A 9 -16.74 -0.28 1.67
C TYR A 9 -17.63 -0.47 0.45
N ASP A 10 -18.90 -0.10 0.62
CA ASP A 10 -19.89 -0.10 -0.47
C ASP A 10 -19.47 0.86 -1.59
N ARG A 11 -19.96 0.62 -2.82
CA ARG A 11 -19.64 1.40 -4.02
C ARG A 11 -20.03 2.88 -3.88
N ILE A 12 -21.01 3.17 -3.04
CA ILE A 12 -21.56 4.52 -2.83
C ILE A 12 -20.77 5.30 -1.76
N ASP A 13 -19.93 4.62 -0.97
CA ASP A 13 -19.23 5.22 0.16
C ASP A 13 -18.06 6.09 -0.32
N ALA A 14 -18.03 7.37 0.08
CA ALA A 14 -16.94 8.28 -0.23
C ALA A 14 -15.57 7.79 0.32
N SER A 15 -15.59 6.93 1.34
CA SER A 15 -14.40 6.33 1.94
C SER A 15 -13.79 5.24 1.06
N ARG A 16 -14.56 4.69 0.11
CA ARG A 16 -14.11 3.60 -0.78
C ARG A 16 -12.88 4.00 -1.59
N ALA A 17 -12.89 5.17 -2.21
CA ALA A 17 -11.78 5.67 -3.01
C ALA A 17 -10.51 5.89 -2.17
N SER A 18 -10.65 6.46 -0.97
CA SER A 18 -9.53 6.68 -0.04
C SER A 18 -8.96 5.35 0.46
N ASN A 19 -9.81 4.36 0.74
CA ASN A 19 -9.39 3.02 1.15
C ASN A 19 -8.65 2.31 0.01
N LEU A 20 -9.16 2.37 -1.22
CA LEU A 20 -8.49 1.81 -2.40
C LEU A 20 -7.09 2.39 -2.58
N ARG A 21 -6.94 3.71 -2.49
CA ARG A 21 -5.63 4.38 -2.58
C ARG A 21 -4.64 3.86 -1.54
N GLN A 22 -5.07 3.74 -0.29
CA GLN A 22 -4.21 3.20 0.79
C GLN A 22 -3.81 1.74 0.53
N CYS A 23 -4.73 0.92 0.02
CA CYS A 23 -4.43 -0.46 -0.34
C CYS A 23 -3.40 -0.55 -1.47
N LEU A 24 -3.56 0.26 -2.52
CA LEU A 24 -2.64 0.30 -3.66
C LEU A 24 -1.26 0.83 -3.26
N GLU A 25 -1.18 1.87 -2.43
CA GLU A 25 0.09 2.42 -1.93
C GLU A 25 0.86 1.37 -1.10
N THR A 26 0.15 0.67 -0.21
CA THR A 26 0.74 -0.40 0.60
C THR A 26 1.25 -1.54 -0.27
N ALA A 27 0.46 -1.95 -1.26
CA ALA A 27 0.84 -2.99 -2.21
C ALA A 27 2.04 -2.58 -3.07
N ARG A 28 2.09 -1.30 -3.52
CA ARG A 28 3.21 -0.75 -4.28
C ARG A 28 4.50 -0.81 -3.47
N ARG A 29 4.47 -0.34 -2.21
CA ARG A 29 5.62 -0.41 -1.31
C ARG A 29 6.13 -1.84 -1.12
N ARG A 30 5.24 -2.82 -0.96
CA ARG A 30 5.62 -4.24 -0.86
C ARG A 30 6.28 -4.75 -2.14
N LEU A 31 5.75 -4.35 -3.30
CA LEU A 31 6.33 -4.70 -4.60
C LEU A 31 7.71 -4.07 -4.79
N ASP A 32 7.92 -2.82 -4.38
CA ASP A 32 9.23 -2.16 -4.39
C ASP A 32 10.25 -2.86 -3.48
N GLU A 33 9.83 -3.34 -2.30
CA GLU A 33 10.70 -4.06 -1.37
C GLU A 33 11.08 -5.46 -1.88
N THR A 34 10.17 -6.14 -2.57
CA THR A 34 10.32 -7.54 -2.98
C THR A 34 10.82 -7.72 -4.40
N SER A 35 10.62 -6.73 -5.26
CA SER A 35 10.78 -6.86 -6.71
C SER A 35 11.46 -5.63 -7.32
N HIS A 36 12.48 -5.86 -8.14
CA HIS A 36 13.16 -4.81 -8.93
C HIS A 36 12.52 -4.60 -10.32
N ASN A 37 11.20 -4.84 -10.42
CA ASN A 37 10.47 -4.74 -11.68
C ASN A 37 10.31 -3.27 -12.11
N SER A 38 10.09 -3.07 -13.40
CA SER A 38 9.81 -1.75 -13.97
C SER A 38 8.51 -1.16 -13.36
N GLU A 39 8.40 0.16 -13.33
CA GLU A 39 7.21 0.84 -12.80
C GLU A 39 5.92 0.40 -13.49
N THR A 40 5.98 0.21 -14.82
CA THR A 40 4.88 -0.31 -15.63
C THR A 40 4.44 -1.72 -15.21
N GLU A 41 5.40 -2.63 -15.00
CA GLU A 41 5.11 -4.00 -14.54
C GLU A 41 4.50 -4.02 -13.14
N LYS A 42 4.93 -3.10 -12.27
CA LYS A 42 4.35 -2.92 -10.93
C LYS A 42 2.90 -2.45 -11.01
N ILE A 43 2.62 -1.47 -11.87
CA ILE A 43 1.26 -0.95 -12.11
C ILE A 43 0.37 -2.08 -12.62
N GLU A 44 0.79 -2.84 -13.63
CA GLU A 44 0.01 -3.97 -14.16
C GLU A 44 -0.26 -5.03 -13.09
N THR A 45 0.75 -5.35 -12.26
CA THR A 45 0.61 -6.31 -11.15
C THR A 45 -0.38 -5.82 -10.09
N LEU A 46 -0.36 -4.53 -9.77
CA LEU A 46 -1.29 -3.90 -8.83
C LEU A 46 -2.72 -3.91 -9.36
N VAL A 47 -2.92 -3.55 -10.63
CA VAL A 47 -4.23 -3.58 -11.29
C VAL A 47 -4.79 -5.01 -11.29
N ALA A 48 -4.01 -5.98 -11.75
CA ALA A 48 -4.43 -7.38 -11.77
C ALA A 48 -4.80 -7.89 -10.36
N SER A 49 -3.97 -7.56 -9.35
CA SER A 49 -4.23 -7.95 -7.96
C SER A 49 -5.49 -7.30 -7.38
N ALA A 50 -5.75 -6.03 -7.72
CA ALA A 50 -6.92 -5.31 -7.24
C ALA A 50 -8.21 -5.84 -7.88
N VAL A 51 -8.19 -6.11 -9.18
CA VAL A 51 -9.32 -6.71 -9.90
C VAL A 51 -9.62 -8.11 -9.36
N GLU A 52 -8.59 -8.93 -9.12
CA GLU A 52 -8.74 -10.26 -8.48
C GLU A 52 -9.32 -10.15 -7.07
N ALA A 53 -8.98 -9.10 -6.33
CA ALA A 53 -9.52 -8.83 -4.99
C ALA A 53 -10.96 -8.30 -4.99
N GLY A 54 -11.53 -7.95 -6.16
CA GLY A 54 -12.91 -7.49 -6.33
C GLY A 54 -13.08 -5.98 -6.53
N TRP A 55 -12.02 -5.25 -6.84
CA TRP A 55 -12.09 -3.84 -7.23
C TRP A 55 -12.42 -3.67 -8.70
N GLU A 56 -13.05 -2.56 -9.07
CA GLU A 56 -13.31 -2.25 -10.47
C GLU A 56 -12.05 -1.67 -11.11
N GLU A 57 -11.71 -2.16 -12.30
CA GLU A 57 -10.46 -1.81 -12.98
C GLU A 57 -10.34 -0.30 -13.23
N ASP A 58 -11.45 0.34 -13.61
CA ASP A 58 -11.51 1.79 -13.82
C ASP A 58 -11.24 2.57 -12.53
N GLU A 59 -11.83 2.15 -11.39
CA GLU A 59 -11.57 2.76 -10.08
C GLU A 59 -10.09 2.65 -9.70
N VAL A 60 -9.47 1.50 -10.00
CA VAL A 60 -8.07 1.22 -9.69
C VAL A 60 -7.14 2.09 -10.55
N ARG A 61 -7.41 2.20 -11.86
CA ARG A 61 -6.61 3.07 -12.75
C ARG A 61 -6.72 4.53 -12.34
N GLU A 62 -7.92 5.02 -12.06
CA GLU A 62 -8.12 6.39 -11.58
C GLU A 62 -7.39 6.65 -10.26
N ALA A 63 -7.43 5.69 -9.33
CA ALA A 63 -6.72 5.80 -8.06
C ALA A 63 -5.19 5.79 -8.23
N LEU A 64 -4.66 5.02 -9.19
CA LEU A 64 -3.24 5.00 -9.54
C LEU A 64 -2.81 6.30 -10.23
N SER A 65 -3.56 6.74 -11.24
CA SER A 65 -3.28 8.00 -11.96
C SER A 65 -3.32 9.22 -11.05
N ALA A 66 -4.23 9.26 -10.06
CA ALA A 66 -4.25 10.32 -9.06
C ALA A 66 -3.13 10.18 -8.00
N GLY A 67 -2.60 8.98 -7.80
CA GLY A 67 -1.54 8.68 -6.82
C GLY A 67 -0.12 8.92 -7.34
N ASP A 68 0.09 8.93 -8.67
CA ASP A 68 1.41 9.17 -9.26
C ASP A 68 1.96 10.58 -8.98
N GLU A 69 1.09 11.57 -8.72
CA GLU A 69 1.53 12.90 -8.28
C GLU A 69 2.17 12.90 -6.88
N GLN A 70 1.92 11.88 -6.05
CA GLN A 70 2.52 11.72 -4.71
C GLN A 70 3.78 10.84 -4.69
N GLY A 71 4.17 10.24 -5.83
CA GLY A 71 5.34 9.37 -5.93
C GLY A 71 6.70 10.03 -5.70
N ASN A 72 6.79 11.37 -5.72
CA ASN A 72 8.04 12.10 -5.51
C ASN A 72 8.29 12.52 -4.05
N LYS A 73 7.64 11.89 -3.08
CA LYS A 73 8.00 12.07 -1.66
C LYS A 73 8.28 10.72 -1.01
N MET A 74 9.50 10.26 -1.22
CA MET A 74 10.17 9.22 -0.44
C MET A 74 9.71 9.28 1.02
N PRO A 75 8.92 8.30 1.50
CA PRO A 75 8.73 8.16 2.93
C PRO A 75 9.99 7.47 3.43
N GLU A 76 10.89 8.27 4.02
CA GLU A 76 12.06 7.76 4.72
C GLU A 76 11.67 6.56 5.57
N HIS A 77 12.21 5.40 5.18
CA HIS A 77 12.04 4.13 5.85
C HIS A 77 12.79 4.22 7.18
N LYS A 78 12.13 4.74 8.22
CA LYS A 78 12.56 4.48 9.59
C LYS A 78 11.82 3.23 10.05
N PRO A 79 12.51 2.06 10.14
CA PRO A 79 11.93 0.93 10.84
C PRO A 79 11.59 1.38 12.27
N PRO A 80 10.41 1.02 12.83
CA PRO A 80 10.12 1.28 14.23
C PRO A 80 11.11 0.46 15.05
N VAL A 81 12.13 1.12 15.60
CA VAL A 81 13.01 0.55 16.61
C VAL A 81 12.12 0.15 17.79
N PRO A 82 12.06 -1.13 18.18
CA PRO A 82 11.45 -1.49 19.43
C PRO A 82 12.40 -0.99 20.53
N THR A 83 12.01 0.09 21.21
CA THR A 83 12.63 0.52 22.47
C THR A 83 12.37 -0.58 23.50
N ILE A 84 13.27 -1.55 23.56
CA ILE A 84 13.37 -2.51 24.65
C ILE A 84 13.60 -1.69 25.93
N GLY A 85 12.59 -1.70 26.79
CA GLY A 85 12.63 -1.08 28.11
C GLY A 85 13.76 -1.71 28.93
N VAL A 86 14.76 -0.90 29.26
CA VAL A 86 15.81 -1.26 30.21
C VAL A 86 15.17 -1.25 31.59
N VAL A 87 15.07 -2.42 32.23
CA VAL A 87 14.69 -2.55 33.64
C VAL A 87 15.80 -1.97 34.52
N PRO A 88 15.48 -1.20 35.58
CA PRO A 88 16.49 -0.67 36.49
C PRO A 88 17.06 -1.79 37.36
N SER A 89 18.38 -1.99 37.31
CA SER A 89 19.09 -2.83 38.26
C SER A 89 18.95 -2.25 39.67
N SER A 90 18.19 -2.95 40.51
CA SER A 90 18.20 -2.75 41.95
C SER A 90 19.54 -3.23 42.51
N SER A 91 20.33 -2.32 43.07
CA SER A 91 21.50 -2.65 43.91
C SER A 91 21.07 -3.48 45.11
N PHE A 92 21.78 -4.57 45.36
CA PHE A 92 21.93 -5.20 46.68
C PHE A 92 23.10 -4.57 47.42
#